data_AF-A0A0D3EFR2-F1
#
_entry.id   AF-A0A0D3EFR2-F1
#
_cell.length_a   1.000
_cell.length_b   1.000
_cell.length_c   1.000
_cell.angle_alpha   90.00
_cell.angle_beta   90.00
_cell.angle_gamma   90.00
#
_symmetry.space_group_name_H-M   'P 1'
#
loop_
_entity.id
_entity.type
_entity.pdbx_description
1 polymer ?
#
loop_
_entity_poly.entity_id
_entity_poly.type
_entity_poly.pdbx_seq_one_letter_code
_entity_poly.pdbx_strand_id
1 'polypeptide(L)'
;MDSSSTISITREEFNTFHLYDRALFSRLVITLRRDIRQSYQVMSFLLYLETIAPFLRNLIADFASLPDAVVNMVADEVVTCMRCLSFDDFPAFVTHLRRSILSPEIPYITGVTRGYLTLIFVHNNRENILFEMKKHLTRVCVRAFEDICVRAEMYNREIEKREKAMAEMSQLGFSSAVQNGGSRTRRFSSRRANADNRTIFLTFSRGYPISKAEVYAYFTRRFGEIVEAIHMGGAGVNAQTLYATMVLSSASRVPDILIEGVYRTRYIINGKHVWARKFIPSHKSSSKHLSPYSYRNLF
;
A
#
# COMPACT_ATOMS: atom_id res chain seq x y z
N MET A 1 8.01 21.14 -53.60
CA MET A 1 8.42 20.01 -52.73
C MET A 1 8.75 20.60 -51.39
N ASP A 2 7.98 20.28 -50.36
CA ASP A 2 8.46 20.29 -48.98
C ASP A 2 7.54 19.39 -48.17
N SER A 3 7.94 18.12 -48.10
CA SER A 3 7.28 17.12 -47.27
C SER A 3 7.72 17.37 -45.84
N SER A 4 6.92 18.12 -45.08
CA SER A 4 7.05 18.24 -43.63
C SER A 4 6.95 16.85 -43.03
N SER A 5 8.10 16.25 -42.76
CA SER A 5 8.23 14.95 -42.11
C SER A 5 7.90 15.16 -40.64
N THR A 6 6.67 14.81 -40.26
CA THR A 6 6.26 14.76 -38.86
C THR A 6 7.10 13.69 -38.15
N ILE A 7 8.10 14.14 -37.40
CA ILE A 7 8.94 13.27 -36.56
C ILE A 7 8.02 12.53 -35.58
N SER A 8 7.79 11.24 -35.82
CA SER A 8 7.05 10.37 -34.92
C SER A 8 8.00 9.81 -33.86
N ILE A 9 7.89 10.32 -32.64
CA ILE A 9 8.65 9.79 -31.49
C ILE A 9 8.16 8.39 -31.17
N THR A 10 9.07 7.40 -31.17
CA THR A 10 8.75 6.00 -30.85
C THR A 10 8.45 5.82 -29.36
N ARG A 11 7.82 4.69 -28.99
CA ARG A 11 7.51 4.37 -27.58
C ARG A 11 8.80 4.15 -26.79
N GLU A 12 9.81 3.56 -27.41
CA GLU A 12 11.12 3.25 -26.85
C GLU A 12 11.91 4.54 -26.56
N GLU A 13 11.93 5.48 -27.50
CA GLU A 13 12.55 6.80 -27.31
C GLU A 13 11.84 7.58 -26.20
N PHE A 14 10.50 7.59 -26.21
CA PHE A 14 9.71 8.22 -25.15
C PHE A 14 10.00 7.61 -23.78
N ASN A 15 10.08 6.28 -23.69
CA ASN A 15 10.39 5.58 -22.45
C ASN A 15 11.83 5.86 -21.99
N THR A 16 12.78 5.97 -22.92
CA THR A 16 14.17 6.31 -22.61
C THR A 16 14.31 7.74 -22.09
N PHE A 17 13.54 8.68 -22.65
CA PHE A 17 13.47 10.05 -22.16
C PHE A 17 12.98 10.12 -20.71
N HIS A 18 12.00 9.28 -20.34
CA HIS A 18 11.44 9.18 -19.00
C HIS A 18 12.13 8.12 -18.11
N LEU A 19 13.43 7.87 -18.30
CA LEU A 19 14.16 6.80 -17.62
C LEU A 19 14.05 6.86 -16.09
N TYR A 20 14.34 8.03 -15.50
CA TYR A 20 14.29 8.21 -14.04
C TYR A 20 12.87 8.14 -13.50
N ASP A 21 11.91 8.74 -14.20
CA ASP A 21 10.48 8.69 -13.85
C ASP A 21 9.98 7.24 -13.81
N ARG A 22 10.33 6.46 -14.84
CA ARG A 22 9.99 5.04 -14.96
C ARG A 22 10.68 4.20 -13.89
N ALA A 23 11.95 4.48 -13.59
CA ALA A 23 12.69 3.78 -12.55
C ALA A 23 12.05 4.00 -11.17
N LEU A 24 11.73 5.25 -10.84
CA LEU A 24 11.08 5.59 -9.57
C LEU A 24 9.68 5.00 -9.48
N PHE A 25 8.85 5.14 -10.51
CA PHE A 25 7.50 4.57 -10.51
C PHE A 25 7.53 3.05 -10.40
N SER A 26 8.43 2.38 -11.13
CA SER A 26 8.67 0.94 -11.00
C SER A 26 9.03 0.56 -9.56
N ARG A 27 9.89 1.33 -8.90
CA ARG A 27 10.27 1.08 -7.51
C ARG A 27 9.08 1.25 -6.56
N LEU A 28 8.22 2.26 -6.77
CA LEU A 28 7.02 2.47 -5.96
C LEU A 28 6.05 1.28 -6.05
N VAL A 29 5.75 0.78 -7.26
CA VAL A 29 4.70 -0.23 -7.46
C VAL A 29 5.20 -1.67 -7.37
N ILE A 30 6.45 -1.95 -7.79
CA ILE A 30 7.01 -3.31 -7.81
C ILE A 30 7.77 -3.60 -6.51
N THR A 31 8.74 -2.75 -6.15
CA THR A 31 9.64 -2.99 -4.99
C THR A 31 8.95 -2.64 -3.68
N LEU A 32 8.39 -1.43 -3.58
CA LEU A 32 7.73 -0.92 -2.38
C LEU A 32 6.27 -1.37 -2.27
N ARG A 33 5.71 -1.94 -3.35
CA ARG A 33 4.38 -2.56 -3.39
C ARG A 33 3.27 -1.56 -3.02
N ARG A 34 3.46 -0.27 -3.32
CA ARG A 34 2.44 0.75 -3.10
C ARG A 34 1.28 0.57 -4.08
N ASP A 35 0.12 1.08 -3.69
CA ASP A 35 -1.04 1.11 -4.58
C ASP A 35 -0.70 1.88 -5.88
N ILE A 36 -1.16 1.35 -7.02
CA ILE A 36 -0.83 1.90 -8.33
C ILE A 36 -1.43 3.29 -8.50
N ARG A 37 -2.68 3.50 -8.06
CA ARG A 37 -3.36 4.81 -8.18
C ARG A 37 -2.67 5.85 -7.31
N GLN A 38 -2.34 5.49 -6.07
CA GLN A 38 -1.57 6.37 -5.18
C GLN A 38 -0.18 6.67 -5.75
N SER A 39 0.49 5.69 -6.37
CA SER A 39 1.81 5.89 -6.98
C SER A 39 1.75 6.85 -8.17
N TYR A 40 0.65 6.84 -8.94
CA TYR A 40 0.40 7.86 -9.97
C TYR A 40 0.31 9.26 -9.36
N GLN A 41 -0.44 9.41 -8.27
CA GLN A 41 -0.57 10.69 -7.57
C GLN A 41 0.79 11.18 -7.04
N VAL A 42 1.59 10.27 -6.47
CA VAL A 42 2.95 10.59 -6.00
C VAL A 42 3.82 11.08 -7.15
N MET A 43 3.87 10.36 -8.28
CA MET A 43 4.67 10.78 -9.43
C MET A 43 4.19 12.10 -10.03
N SER A 44 2.88 12.29 -10.16
CA SER A 44 2.31 13.54 -10.66
C SER A 44 2.64 14.74 -9.77
N PHE A 45 2.68 14.55 -8.45
CA PHE A 45 3.06 15.60 -7.51
C PHE A 45 4.55 15.93 -7.62
N LEU A 46 5.42 14.92 -7.70
CA LEU A 46 6.86 15.12 -7.85
C LEU A 46 7.21 15.83 -9.16
N LEU A 47 6.59 15.44 -10.27
CA LEU A 47 6.74 16.13 -11.56
C LEU A 47 6.27 17.59 -11.47
N TYR A 48 5.18 17.86 -10.74
CA TYR A 48 4.76 19.23 -10.46
C TYR A 48 5.85 19.99 -9.68
N LEU A 49 6.48 19.40 -8.66
CA LEU A 49 7.56 20.07 -7.92
C LEU A 49 8.74 20.47 -8.81
N GLU A 50 9.12 19.63 -9.78
CA GLU A 50 10.18 19.96 -10.75
C GLU A 50 9.86 21.22 -11.57
N THR A 51 8.57 21.56 -11.72
CA THR A 51 8.14 22.77 -12.43
C THR A 51 8.11 24.02 -11.55
N ILE A 52 8.12 23.89 -10.21
CA ILE A 52 8.03 25.05 -9.30
C ILE A 52 9.28 25.92 -9.38
N ALA A 53 10.46 25.31 -9.50
CA ALA A 53 11.72 26.05 -9.50
C ALA A 53 12.83 25.33 -10.27
N PRO A 54 13.76 26.07 -10.93
CA PRO A 54 14.85 25.47 -11.72
C PRO A 54 15.77 24.54 -10.92
N PHE A 55 15.96 24.79 -9.62
CA PHE A 55 16.82 23.96 -8.77
C PHE A 55 16.20 22.59 -8.44
N LEU A 56 14.90 22.41 -8.71
CA LEU A 56 14.20 21.13 -8.52
C LEU A 56 14.18 20.26 -9.78
N ARG A 57 14.79 20.71 -10.89
CA ARG A 57 14.71 20.04 -12.21
C ARG A 57 15.16 18.58 -12.27
N ASN A 58 15.89 18.10 -11.27
CA ASN A 58 16.42 16.74 -11.18
C ASN A 58 15.84 16.00 -9.96
N LEU A 59 14.79 16.53 -9.33
CA LEU A 59 14.23 15.99 -8.09
C LEU A 59 13.90 14.50 -8.21
N ILE A 60 13.32 14.08 -9.33
CA ILE A 60 12.95 12.67 -9.53
C ILE A 60 14.19 11.79 -9.64
N ALA A 61 15.25 12.24 -10.32
CA ALA A 61 16.50 11.51 -10.41
C ALA A 61 17.19 11.40 -9.04
N ASP A 62 17.25 12.50 -8.29
CA ASP A 62 17.78 12.53 -6.93
C ASP A 62 16.99 11.58 -6.02
N PHE A 63 15.66 11.63 -6.12
CA PHE A 63 14.78 10.78 -5.35
C PHE A 63 14.88 9.30 -5.76
N ALA A 64 15.06 9.02 -7.05
CA ALA A 64 15.32 7.68 -7.57
C ALA A 64 16.63 7.09 -7.04
N SER A 65 17.60 7.92 -6.64
CA SER A 65 18.87 7.45 -6.05
C SER A 65 18.79 7.11 -4.55
N LEU A 66 17.74 7.56 -3.84
CA LEU A 66 17.60 7.34 -2.40
C LEU A 66 17.27 5.89 -2.03
N PRO A 67 17.59 5.44 -0.79
CA PRO A 67 17.19 4.13 -0.30
C PRO A 67 15.66 3.93 -0.27
N ASP A 68 15.22 2.70 -0.49
CA ASP A 68 13.80 2.30 -0.49
C ASP A 68 13.01 2.79 0.72
N ALA A 69 13.61 2.73 1.91
CA ALA A 69 12.97 3.20 3.14
C ALA A 69 12.69 4.71 3.10
N VAL A 70 13.64 5.51 2.62
CA VAL A 70 13.49 6.95 2.46
C VAL A 70 12.45 7.26 1.38
N VAL A 71 12.44 6.48 0.32
CA VAL A 71 11.51 6.66 -0.79
C VAL A 71 10.08 6.39 -0.39
N ASN A 72 9.87 5.36 0.42
CA ASN A 72 8.57 5.11 1.00
C ASN A 72 8.15 6.21 1.97
N MET A 73 9.07 6.74 2.78
CA MET A 73 8.80 7.85 3.71
C MET A 73 8.37 9.13 2.95
N VAL A 74 9.11 9.53 1.92
CA VAL A 74 8.77 10.71 1.10
C VAL A 74 7.46 10.48 0.35
N ALA A 75 7.20 9.26 -0.14
CA ALA A 75 5.91 8.94 -0.74
C ALA A 75 4.76 9.11 0.27
N ASP A 76 4.96 8.78 1.55
CA ASP A 76 3.99 9.02 2.62
C ASP A 76 3.78 10.53 2.90
N GLU A 77 4.84 11.35 2.85
CA GLU A 77 4.69 12.82 2.91
C GLU A 77 3.88 13.38 1.74
N VAL A 78 4.15 12.91 0.52
CA VAL A 78 3.37 13.31 -0.66
C VAL A 78 1.91 12.89 -0.50
N VAL A 79 1.63 11.72 0.07
CA VAL A 79 0.24 11.31 0.37
C VAL A 79 -0.40 12.22 1.41
N THR A 80 0.34 12.74 2.40
CA THR A 80 -0.17 13.78 3.30
C THR A 80 -0.54 15.04 2.52
N CYS A 81 0.30 15.50 1.58
CA CYS A 81 -0.05 16.61 0.68
C CYS A 81 -1.30 16.31 -0.15
N MET A 82 -1.42 15.10 -0.71
CA MET A 82 -2.61 14.70 -1.49
C MET A 82 -3.89 14.76 -0.66
N ARG A 83 -3.84 14.28 0.59
CA ARG A 83 -4.97 14.38 1.50
C ARG A 83 -5.30 15.83 1.79
N CYS A 84 -4.30 16.68 1.99
CA CYS A 84 -4.51 18.12 2.18
C CYS A 84 -5.23 18.75 0.98
N LEU A 85 -4.89 18.36 -0.25
CA LEU A 85 -5.55 18.85 -1.48
C LEU A 85 -7.01 18.42 -1.60
N SER A 86 -7.39 17.29 -1.00
CA SER A 86 -8.75 16.72 -1.08
C SER A 86 -9.74 17.28 -0.06
N PHE A 87 -9.28 18.07 0.92
CA PHE A 87 -10.16 18.68 1.91
C PHE A 87 -10.50 20.12 1.47
N ASP A 88 -11.77 20.49 1.59
CA ASP A 88 -12.22 21.86 1.36
C ASP A 88 -11.89 22.79 2.54
N ASP A 89 -11.80 22.24 3.75
CA ASP A 89 -11.54 22.96 4.98
C ASP A 89 -10.24 22.47 5.66
N PHE A 90 -9.30 23.39 5.88
CA PHE A 90 -7.99 23.07 6.46
C PHE A 90 -8.08 22.60 7.92
N PRO A 91 -8.87 23.23 8.82
CA PRO A 91 -9.13 22.69 10.15
C PRO A 91 -9.66 21.25 10.18
N ALA A 92 -10.58 20.90 9.27
CA ALA A 92 -11.07 19.53 9.12
C ALA A 92 -9.96 18.56 8.70
N PHE A 93 -9.10 18.97 7.77
CA PHE A 93 -7.91 18.22 7.39
C PHE A 93 -6.96 17.99 8.58
N VAL A 94 -6.63 19.04 9.34
CA VAL A 94 -5.75 18.93 10.52
C VAL A 94 -6.34 17.98 11.56
N THR A 95 -7.65 18.03 11.78
CA THR A 95 -8.36 17.12 12.68
C THR A 95 -8.28 15.67 12.20
N HIS A 96 -8.45 15.44 10.89
CA HIS A 96 -8.30 14.13 10.29
C HIS A 96 -6.87 13.59 10.43
N LEU A 97 -5.86 14.44 10.19
CA LEU A 97 -4.45 14.06 10.23
C LEU A 97 -3.99 13.63 11.63
N ARG A 98 -4.47 14.30 12.69
CA ARG A 98 -4.22 13.90 14.09
C ARG A 98 -4.69 12.47 14.42
N ARG A 99 -5.67 11.96 13.67
CA ARG A 99 -6.23 10.61 13.84
C ARG A 99 -5.61 9.61 12.87
N SER A 100 -4.71 10.07 11.99
CA SER A 100 -4.10 9.26 10.95
C SER A 100 -2.79 8.62 11.39
N ILE A 101 -2.37 7.58 10.67
CA ILE A 101 -1.03 7.00 10.79
C ILE A 101 0.05 7.81 10.07
N LEU A 102 -0.34 8.73 9.17
CA LEU A 102 0.60 9.58 8.46
C LEU A 102 1.12 10.67 9.40
N SER A 103 2.39 11.05 9.19
CA SER A 103 2.97 12.19 9.89
C SER A 103 2.20 13.46 9.56
N PRO A 104 1.92 14.33 10.55
CA PRO A 104 1.37 15.65 10.29
C PRO A 104 2.37 16.61 9.65
N GLU A 105 3.63 16.21 9.56
CA GLU A 105 4.73 16.98 9.01
C GLU A 105 5.15 16.41 7.65
N ILE A 106 5.61 17.30 6.78
CA ILE A 106 6.16 16.98 5.46
C ILE A 106 7.63 17.48 5.35
N PRO A 107 8.53 17.05 6.26
CA PRO A 107 9.85 17.65 6.40
C PRO A 107 10.73 17.52 5.16
N TYR A 108 10.66 16.42 4.41
CA TYR A 108 11.41 16.30 3.15
C TYR A 108 10.87 17.27 2.10
N ILE A 109 9.55 17.32 1.90
CA ILE A 109 8.93 18.21 0.90
C ILE A 109 9.18 19.69 1.26
N THR A 110 9.01 20.07 2.52
CA THR A 110 9.33 21.42 2.98
C THR A 110 10.83 21.70 2.86
N GLY A 111 11.70 20.74 3.20
CA GLY A 111 13.15 20.90 3.09
C GLY A 111 13.64 21.08 1.64
N VAL A 112 13.22 20.19 0.72
CA VAL A 112 13.65 20.23 -0.68
C VAL A 112 13.14 21.48 -1.40
N THR A 113 11.98 22.00 -0.99
CA THR A 113 11.43 23.27 -1.49
C THR A 113 11.93 24.50 -0.72
N ARG A 114 12.95 24.36 0.15
CA ARG A 114 13.55 25.45 0.93
C ARG A 114 12.54 26.23 1.78
N GLY A 115 11.58 25.52 2.36
CA GLY A 115 10.52 26.09 3.20
C GLY A 115 9.32 26.65 2.43
N TYR A 116 9.38 26.68 1.10
CA TYR A 116 8.31 27.24 0.27
C TYR A 116 7.02 26.41 0.37
N LEU A 117 7.12 25.08 0.24
CA LEU A 117 5.95 24.21 0.22
C LEU A 117 5.61 23.72 1.64
N THR A 118 4.59 24.33 2.21
CA THR A 118 3.98 23.95 3.49
C THR A 118 2.57 23.39 3.27
N LEU A 119 2.01 22.65 4.23
CA LEU A 119 0.64 22.13 4.10
C LEU A 119 -0.41 23.25 3.95
N ILE A 120 -0.22 24.38 4.63
CA ILE A 120 -1.11 25.54 4.47
C ILE A 120 -1.00 26.13 3.06
N PHE A 121 0.21 26.20 2.49
CA PHE A 121 0.40 26.63 1.10
C PHE A 121 -0.27 25.65 0.13
N VAL A 122 -0.09 24.35 0.32
CA VAL A 122 -0.71 23.29 -0.50
C VAL A 122 -2.23 23.44 -0.49
N HIS A 123 -2.84 23.63 0.69
CA HIS A 123 -4.28 23.83 0.82
C HIS A 123 -4.76 25.11 0.11
N ASN A 124 -4.07 26.24 0.35
CA ASN A 124 -4.45 27.53 -0.23
C ASN A 124 -4.36 27.54 -1.76
N ASN A 125 -3.48 26.72 -2.34
CA ASN A 125 -3.27 26.64 -3.79
C ASN A 125 -3.85 25.35 -4.41
N ARG A 126 -4.80 24.68 -3.72
CA ARG A 126 -5.21 23.32 -4.05
C ARG A 126 -5.69 23.14 -5.49
N GLU A 127 -6.48 24.07 -6.02
CA GLU A 127 -7.05 23.97 -7.36
C GLU A 127 -5.96 24.02 -8.44
N ASN A 128 -5.00 24.94 -8.30
CA ASN A 128 -3.89 25.07 -9.24
C ASN A 128 -2.97 23.85 -9.19
N ILE A 129 -2.65 23.35 -7.99
CA ILE A 129 -1.83 22.15 -7.82
C ILE A 129 -2.52 20.94 -8.46
N LEU A 130 -3.81 20.72 -8.19
CA LEU A 130 -4.59 19.62 -8.78
C LEU A 130 -4.64 19.73 -10.32
N PHE A 131 -4.79 20.94 -10.85
CA PHE A 131 -4.77 21.18 -12.29
C PHE A 131 -3.42 20.79 -12.93
N GLU A 132 -2.30 21.27 -12.40
CA GLU A 132 -0.97 20.93 -12.94
C GLU A 132 -0.66 19.44 -12.76
N MET A 133 -1.01 18.84 -11.62
CA MET A 133 -0.88 17.40 -11.42
C MET A 133 -1.65 16.57 -12.45
N LYS A 134 -2.89 16.97 -12.79
CA LYS A 134 -3.70 16.30 -13.81
C LYS A 134 -3.07 16.39 -15.20
N LYS A 135 -2.44 17.52 -15.52
CA LYS A 135 -1.68 17.71 -16.76
C LYS A 135 -0.47 16.78 -16.82
N HIS A 136 0.31 16.66 -15.74
CA HIS A 136 1.43 15.71 -15.68
C HIS A 136 0.96 14.25 -15.78
N LEU A 137 -0.11 13.90 -15.07
CA LEU A 137 -0.70 12.56 -15.11
C LEU A 137 -1.06 12.15 -16.54
N THR A 138 -1.80 13.01 -17.25
CA THR A 138 -2.35 12.70 -18.57
C THR A 138 -1.31 12.75 -19.68
N ARG A 139 -0.37 13.71 -19.62
CA ARG A 139 0.64 13.90 -20.68
C ARG A 139 1.85 12.97 -20.55
N VAL A 140 2.24 12.64 -19.31
CA VAL A 140 3.45 11.87 -19.01
C VAL A 140 3.07 10.53 -18.40
N CYS A 141 2.57 10.52 -17.16
CA CYS A 141 2.54 9.31 -16.33
C CYS A 141 1.77 8.16 -16.99
N VAL A 142 0.54 8.40 -17.49
CA VAL A 142 -0.30 7.34 -18.07
C VAL A 142 0.40 6.65 -19.24
N ARG A 143 1.08 7.42 -20.09
CA ARG A 143 1.80 6.88 -21.26
C ARG A 143 3.12 6.24 -20.83
N ALA A 144 3.84 6.88 -19.93
CA ALA A 144 5.18 6.46 -19.52
C ALA A 144 5.16 5.22 -18.62
N PHE A 145 4.05 4.89 -17.95
CA PHE A 145 4.05 3.85 -16.91
C PHE A 145 3.09 2.68 -17.17
N GLU A 146 2.36 2.68 -18.29
CA GLU A 146 1.36 1.66 -18.63
C GLU A 146 1.91 0.23 -18.56
N ASP A 147 3.07 -0.03 -19.19
CA ASP A 147 3.71 -1.35 -19.17
C ASP A 147 4.17 -1.75 -17.77
N ILE A 148 4.53 -0.78 -16.94
CA ILE A 148 4.92 -1.00 -15.55
C ILE A 148 3.71 -1.42 -14.71
N CYS A 149 2.55 -0.77 -14.91
CA CYS A 149 1.30 -1.15 -14.24
C CYS A 149 0.90 -2.58 -14.58
N VAL A 150 0.91 -2.95 -15.86
CA VAL A 150 0.58 -4.32 -16.31
C VAL A 150 1.50 -5.34 -15.62
N ARG A 151 2.80 -5.08 -15.59
CA ARG A 151 3.77 -5.95 -14.89
C ARG A 151 3.51 -6.03 -13.38
N ALA A 152 3.23 -4.91 -12.73
CA ALA A 152 2.94 -4.86 -11.30
C ALA A 152 1.69 -5.67 -10.94
N GLU A 153 0.62 -5.56 -11.73
CA GLU A 153 -0.59 -6.35 -11.56
C GLU A 153 -0.36 -7.85 -11.76
N MET A 154 0.41 -8.24 -12.78
CA MET A 154 0.76 -9.65 -13.01
C MET A 154 1.52 -10.22 -11.81
N TYR A 155 2.50 -9.48 -11.29
CA TYR A 155 3.26 -9.89 -10.11
C TYR A 155 2.39 -9.95 -8.84
N ASN A 156 1.44 -9.02 -8.67
CA ASN A 156 0.43 -9.07 -7.61
C ASN A 156 -0.43 -10.33 -7.69
N ARG A 157 -0.98 -10.63 -8.88
CA ARG A 157 -1.80 -11.83 -9.12
C ARG A 157 -1.04 -13.12 -8.82
N GLU A 158 0.24 -13.19 -9.21
CA GLU A 158 1.07 -14.37 -8.95
C GLU A 158 1.32 -14.57 -7.45
N ILE A 159 1.60 -13.50 -6.70
CA ILE A 159 1.73 -13.56 -5.25
C ILE A 159 0.41 -13.98 -4.60
N GLU A 160 -0.71 -13.42 -5.03
CA GLU A 160 -2.04 -13.80 -4.52
C GLU A 160 -2.33 -15.28 -4.76
N LYS A 161 -2.01 -15.81 -5.94
CA LYS A 161 -2.14 -17.24 -6.25
C LYS A 161 -1.29 -18.10 -5.32
N ARG A 162 -0.02 -17.74 -5.11
CA ARG A 162 0.89 -18.45 -4.20
C ARG A 162 0.39 -18.41 -2.76
N GLU A 163 -0.08 -17.26 -2.30
CA GLU A 163 -0.64 -17.12 -0.96
C GLU A 163 -1.92 -17.92 -0.78
N LYS A 164 -2.79 -17.94 -1.80
CA LYS A 164 -4.01 -18.76 -1.79
C LYS A 164 -3.66 -20.25 -1.73
N ALA A 165 -2.71 -20.70 -2.54
CA ALA A 165 -2.23 -22.09 -2.50
C ALA A 165 -1.60 -22.45 -1.14
N MET A 166 -0.82 -21.56 -0.54
CA MET A 166 -0.27 -21.75 0.81
C MET A 166 -1.36 -21.81 1.88
N ALA A 167 -2.40 -20.96 1.76
CA ALA A 167 -3.54 -20.99 2.66
C ALA A 167 -4.36 -22.29 2.53
N GLU A 168 -4.58 -22.78 1.31
CA GLU A 168 -5.25 -24.06 1.04
C GLU A 168 -4.44 -25.24 1.60
N MET A 169 -3.11 -25.25 1.40
CA MET A 169 -2.21 -26.27 1.96
C MET A 169 -2.23 -26.27 3.49
N SER A 170 -2.32 -25.09 4.12
CA SER A 170 -2.45 -24.96 5.57
C SER A 170 -3.78 -25.49 6.12
N GLN A 171 -4.86 -25.54 5.32
CA GLN A 171 -6.15 -26.07 5.75
C GLN A 171 -6.21 -27.61 5.69
N LEU A 172 -5.51 -28.23 4.74
CA LEU A 172 -5.37 -29.68 4.66
C LEU A 172 -4.66 -30.25 5.90
N GLY A 173 -3.64 -29.56 6.41
CA GLY A 173 -2.92 -29.95 7.64
C GLY A 173 -3.74 -29.85 8.94
N PHE A 174 -4.87 -29.12 8.95
CA PHE A 174 -5.73 -28.97 10.13
C PHE A 174 -6.86 -30.00 10.19
N SER A 175 -7.23 -30.58 9.04
CA SER A 175 -8.36 -31.51 8.94
C SER A 175 -8.01 -32.93 9.43
N SER A 176 -6.72 -33.28 9.52
CA SER A 176 -6.28 -34.58 10.05
C SER A 176 -6.33 -34.69 11.58
N ALA A 177 -6.52 -33.59 12.32
CA ALA A 177 -6.47 -33.60 13.79
C ALA A 177 -7.86 -33.56 14.48
N VAL A 178 -8.96 -33.52 13.73
CA VAL A 178 -10.32 -33.40 14.30
C VAL A 178 -11.26 -34.43 13.69
N GLN A 179 -10.95 -35.71 13.92
CA GLN A 179 -11.95 -36.78 13.91
C GLN A 179 -11.94 -37.47 15.27
N ASN A 180 -12.46 -36.80 16.30
CA ASN A 180 -13.16 -37.50 17.38
C ASN A 180 -14.04 -36.54 18.18
N GLY A 181 -15.32 -36.91 18.35
CA GLY A 181 -16.26 -36.27 19.28
C GLY A 181 -17.38 -35.47 18.63
N GLY A 182 -18.51 -36.13 18.37
CA GLY A 182 -19.76 -35.50 17.95
C GLY A 182 -20.44 -34.68 19.05
N SER A 183 -21.41 -33.86 18.63
CA SER A 183 -22.46 -33.19 19.45
C SER A 183 -22.20 -31.77 20.02
N ARG A 184 -21.50 -30.86 19.32
CA ARG A 184 -21.46 -29.40 19.66
C ARG A 184 -21.76 -28.43 18.51
N THR A 185 -22.45 -28.89 17.46
CA THR A 185 -22.46 -28.26 16.13
C THR A 185 -23.20 -26.93 15.98
N ARG A 186 -24.13 -26.53 16.87
CA ARG A 186 -24.88 -25.25 16.71
C ARG A 186 -24.31 -24.04 17.46
N ARG A 187 -23.55 -24.22 18.55
CA ARG A 187 -22.87 -23.10 19.28
C ARG A 187 -21.49 -22.78 18.71
N PHE A 188 -20.90 -23.70 17.94
CA PHE A 188 -19.58 -23.52 17.32
C PHE A 188 -19.62 -22.72 16.01
N SER A 189 -20.73 -22.75 15.28
CA SER A 189 -20.88 -22.04 14.00
C SER A 189 -20.95 -20.52 14.18
N SER A 190 -21.66 -20.02 15.21
CA SER A 190 -21.72 -18.58 15.50
C SER A 190 -20.41 -18.02 16.06
N ARG A 191 -19.69 -18.80 16.88
CA ARG A 191 -18.36 -18.40 17.40
C ARG A 191 -17.28 -18.41 16.32
N ARG A 192 -17.30 -19.36 15.36
CA ARG A 192 -16.37 -19.37 14.21
C ARG A 192 -16.62 -18.21 13.26
N ALA A 193 -17.87 -17.98 12.86
CA ALA A 193 -18.20 -16.85 11.98
C ALA A 193 -17.86 -15.48 12.61
N ASN A 194 -17.97 -15.34 13.94
CA ASN A 194 -17.55 -14.14 14.67
C ASN A 194 -16.03 -14.00 14.82
N ALA A 195 -15.28 -15.10 14.97
CA ALA A 195 -13.82 -15.07 15.01
C ALA A 195 -13.22 -14.67 13.66
N ASP A 196 -13.81 -15.15 12.58
CA ASP A 196 -13.36 -14.93 11.22
C ASP A 196 -13.39 -13.45 10.79
N ASN A 197 -14.46 -12.72 11.14
CA ASN A 197 -14.62 -11.30 10.79
C ASN A 197 -13.70 -10.34 11.57
N ARG A 198 -13.13 -10.80 12.69
CA ARG A 198 -12.21 -10.03 13.55
C ARG A 198 -10.78 -10.57 13.50
N THR A 199 -10.48 -11.47 12.58
CA THR A 199 -9.14 -12.04 12.42
C THR A 199 -8.34 -11.29 11.37
N ILE A 200 -7.11 -10.96 11.74
CA ILE A 200 -6.09 -10.37 10.89
C ILE A 200 -5.06 -11.45 10.56
N PHE A 201 -4.72 -11.59 9.29
CA PHE A 201 -3.64 -12.44 8.84
C PHE A 201 -2.36 -11.62 8.74
N LEU A 202 -1.30 -12.08 9.40
CA LEU A 202 0.02 -11.46 9.43
C LEU A 202 0.99 -12.33 8.63
N THR A 203 1.77 -11.73 7.73
CA THR A 203 2.89 -12.41 7.07
C THR A 203 4.23 -11.80 7.43
N PHE A 204 5.26 -12.64 7.48
CA PHE A 204 6.60 -12.31 7.95
C PHE A 204 7.63 -12.58 6.86
N SER A 205 8.67 -11.74 6.80
CA SER A 205 9.78 -11.95 5.87
C SER A 205 10.61 -13.19 6.23
N ARG A 206 11.00 -13.97 5.21
CA ARG A 206 11.99 -15.05 5.37
C ARG A 206 13.34 -14.48 5.84
N GLY A 207 14.03 -15.21 6.72
CA GLY A 207 15.32 -14.81 7.30
C GLY A 207 15.21 -13.90 8.53
N TYR A 208 14.01 -13.43 8.87
CA TYR A 208 13.77 -12.54 10.01
C TYR A 208 12.70 -13.15 10.93
N PRO A 209 13.07 -14.11 11.80
CA PRO A 209 12.12 -14.79 12.67
C PRO A 209 11.44 -13.80 13.62
N ILE A 210 10.12 -13.91 13.75
CA ILE A 210 9.32 -13.12 14.67
C ILE A 210 8.50 -14.03 15.57
N SER A 211 8.52 -13.75 16.86
CA SER A 211 7.83 -14.53 17.88
C SER A 211 6.41 -14.03 18.12
N LYS A 212 5.56 -14.90 18.69
CA LYS A 212 4.21 -14.54 19.17
C LYS A 212 4.24 -13.35 20.13
N ALA A 213 5.23 -13.33 21.04
CA ALA A 213 5.38 -12.28 22.04
C ALA A 213 5.72 -10.92 21.41
N GLU A 214 6.58 -10.89 20.39
CA GLU A 214 6.90 -9.65 19.66
C GLU A 214 5.67 -9.09 18.95
N VAL A 215 4.88 -9.94 18.31
CA VAL A 215 3.61 -9.53 17.66
C VAL A 215 2.64 -9.00 18.71
N TYR A 216 2.41 -9.73 19.81
CA TYR A 216 1.51 -9.31 20.88
C TYR A 216 1.93 -7.96 21.47
N ALA A 217 3.19 -7.83 21.89
CA ALA A 217 3.70 -6.61 22.51
C ALA A 217 3.57 -5.39 21.59
N TYR A 218 3.87 -5.55 20.30
CA TYR A 218 3.75 -4.45 19.33
C TYR A 218 2.31 -3.96 19.17
N PHE A 219 1.37 -4.87 18.89
CA PHE A 219 -0.03 -4.50 18.64
C PHE A 219 -0.71 -3.99 19.91
N THR A 220 -0.44 -4.61 21.07
CA THR A 220 -0.96 -4.14 22.35
C THR A 220 -0.42 -2.75 22.70
N ARG A 221 0.88 -2.51 22.53
CA ARG A 221 1.48 -1.19 22.77
C ARG A 221 0.92 -0.12 21.84
N ARG A 222 0.67 -0.44 20.57
CA ARG A 222 0.26 0.54 19.56
C ARG A 222 -1.23 0.85 19.57
N PHE A 223 -2.06 -0.14 19.89
CA PHE A 223 -3.52 -0.06 19.73
C PHE A 223 -4.29 -0.39 21.03
N GLY A 224 -3.60 -0.63 22.15
CA GLY A 224 -4.21 -1.04 23.42
C GLY A 224 -4.55 -2.54 23.47
N GLU A 225 -5.28 -2.96 24.51
CA GLU A 225 -5.71 -4.36 24.72
C GLU A 225 -6.77 -4.82 23.71
N ILE A 226 -6.35 -4.98 22.46
CA ILE A 226 -7.20 -5.37 21.33
C ILE A 226 -6.99 -6.81 20.89
N VAL A 227 -5.94 -7.47 21.38
CA VAL A 227 -5.55 -8.80 20.92
C VAL A 227 -6.17 -9.85 21.84
N GLU A 228 -7.09 -10.66 21.32
CA GLU A 228 -7.65 -11.81 22.05
C GLU A 228 -6.72 -13.03 21.96
N ALA A 229 -6.22 -13.32 20.77
CA ALA A 229 -5.37 -14.49 20.55
C ALA A 229 -4.44 -14.30 19.35
N ILE A 230 -3.28 -14.95 19.39
CA ILE A 230 -2.36 -15.08 18.25
C ILE A 230 -2.03 -16.55 18.06
N HIS A 231 -2.25 -17.05 16.84
CA HIS A 231 -1.85 -18.38 16.41
C HIS A 231 -0.73 -18.25 15.38
N MET A 232 0.44 -18.77 15.72
CA MET A 232 1.59 -18.80 14.83
C MET A 232 1.42 -19.94 13.84
N GLY A 233 1.63 -19.67 12.55
CA GLY A 233 1.41 -20.62 11.47
C GLY A 233 2.69 -21.27 10.96
N GLY A 234 2.64 -22.57 10.70
CA GLY A 234 3.81 -23.34 10.26
C GLY A 234 4.72 -23.71 11.42
N ALA A 235 4.47 -24.89 11.99
CA ALA A 235 5.37 -25.55 12.93
C ALA A 235 5.70 -26.94 12.38
N GLY A 236 6.61 -26.98 11.41
CA GLY A 236 7.46 -28.16 11.23
C GLY A 236 8.63 -28.04 12.20
N VAL A 237 9.09 -29.17 12.75
CA VAL A 237 10.28 -29.23 13.62
C VAL A 237 11.44 -28.60 12.83
N ASN A 238 11.92 -27.43 13.25
CA ASN A 238 13.02 -26.63 12.66
C ASN A 238 12.70 -25.65 11.51
N ALA A 239 11.43 -25.31 11.21
CA ALA A 239 11.12 -24.29 10.19
C ALA A 239 10.74 -22.92 10.79
N GLN A 240 11.22 -21.81 10.20
CA GLN A 240 10.79 -20.45 10.55
C GLN A 240 9.28 -20.27 10.30
N THR A 241 8.53 -19.77 11.29
CA THR A 241 7.15 -19.32 11.10
C THR A 241 7.10 -18.11 10.17
N LEU A 242 6.32 -18.22 9.09
CA LEU A 242 6.20 -17.16 8.05
C LEU A 242 4.88 -16.39 8.11
N TYR A 243 3.95 -16.80 8.97
CA TYR A 243 2.66 -16.12 9.13
C TYR A 243 2.06 -16.37 10.52
N ALA A 244 1.09 -15.54 10.87
CA ALA A 244 0.25 -15.73 12.05
C ALA A 244 -1.18 -15.27 11.78
N THR A 245 -2.13 -15.78 12.55
CA THR A 245 -3.47 -15.19 12.66
C THR A 245 -3.59 -14.50 14.01
N MET A 246 -3.97 -13.23 13.97
CA MET A 246 -4.23 -12.41 15.14
C MET A 246 -5.73 -12.14 15.24
N VAL A 247 -6.36 -12.63 16.29
CA VAL A 247 -7.79 -12.46 16.56
C VAL A 247 -7.97 -11.23 17.44
N LEU A 248 -8.73 -10.25 16.97
CA LEU A 248 -9.02 -9.03 17.71
C LEU A 248 -10.20 -9.22 18.67
N SER A 249 -10.20 -8.56 19.83
CA SER A 249 -11.28 -8.60 20.82
C SER A 249 -12.64 -8.12 20.27
N SER A 250 -12.63 -7.29 19.23
CA SER A 250 -13.84 -6.86 18.51
C SER A 250 -13.57 -6.64 17.02
N ALA A 251 -14.54 -6.96 16.17
CA ALA A 251 -14.49 -6.66 14.73
C ALA A 251 -14.44 -5.15 14.44
N SER A 252 -14.95 -4.30 15.36
CA SER A 252 -14.87 -2.84 15.24
C SER A 252 -13.45 -2.28 15.30
N ARG A 253 -12.48 -3.09 15.74
CA ARG A 253 -11.05 -2.72 15.80
C ARG A 253 -10.30 -3.04 14.52
N VAL A 254 -10.92 -3.75 13.57
CA VAL A 254 -10.30 -4.09 12.29
C VAL A 254 -9.86 -2.84 11.50
N PRO A 255 -10.66 -1.75 11.40
CA PRO A 255 -10.24 -0.53 10.71
C PRO A 255 -9.04 0.18 11.35
N ASP A 256 -8.78 -0.06 12.65
CA ASP A 256 -7.59 0.49 13.32
C ASP A 256 -6.30 -0.23 12.86
N ILE A 257 -6.44 -1.48 12.42
CA ILE A 257 -5.32 -2.34 11.95
C ILE A 257 -5.21 -2.35 10.43
N LEU A 258 -6.33 -2.36 9.73
CA LEU A 258 -6.39 -2.39 8.27
C LEU A 258 -6.89 -1.05 7.78
N ILE A 259 -6.03 -0.32 7.09
CA ILE A 259 -6.41 0.95 6.47
C ILE A 259 -7.44 0.65 5.38
N GLU A 260 -8.61 1.29 5.48
CA GLU A 260 -9.70 1.13 4.52
C GLU A 260 -9.24 1.52 3.10
N GLY A 261 -9.56 0.68 2.11
CA GLY A 261 -9.10 0.84 0.74
C GLY A 261 -7.68 0.32 0.45
N VAL A 262 -6.91 -0.11 1.46
CA VAL A 262 -5.59 -0.72 1.27
C VAL A 262 -5.68 -2.23 1.50
N TYR A 263 -5.25 -3.01 0.51
CA TYR A 263 -5.31 -4.48 0.57
C TYR A 263 -4.45 -5.08 1.71
N ARG A 264 -3.37 -4.39 2.13
CA ARG A 264 -2.49 -4.78 3.23
C ARG A 264 -1.93 -3.58 3.96
N THR A 265 -1.83 -3.65 5.29
CA THR A 265 -1.17 -2.63 6.11
C THR A 265 0.20 -3.13 6.55
N ARG A 266 1.25 -2.31 6.32
CA ARG A 266 2.63 -2.66 6.72
C ARG A 266 2.90 -2.20 8.15
N TYR A 267 3.61 -3.04 8.89
CA TYR A 267 4.16 -2.76 10.20
C TYR A 267 5.65 -3.09 10.25
N ILE A 268 6.37 -2.41 11.14
CA ILE A 268 7.78 -2.68 11.43
C ILE A 268 7.87 -3.08 12.90
N ILE A 269 8.13 -4.35 13.18
CA ILE A 269 8.22 -4.90 14.53
C ILE A 269 9.68 -5.26 14.79
N ASN A 270 10.34 -4.55 15.70
CA ASN A 270 11.77 -4.73 16.01
C ASN A 270 12.66 -4.71 14.74
N GLY A 271 12.39 -3.80 13.82
CA GLY A 271 13.10 -3.69 12.53
C GLY A 271 12.67 -4.70 11.45
N LYS A 272 11.73 -5.62 11.75
CA LYS A 272 11.25 -6.67 10.84
C LYS A 272 9.96 -6.24 10.16
N HIS A 273 9.83 -6.48 8.85
CA HIS A 273 8.62 -6.14 8.11
C HIS A 273 7.52 -7.18 8.34
N VAL A 274 6.34 -6.69 8.71
CA VAL A 274 5.14 -7.50 8.91
C VAL A 274 4.01 -6.91 8.08
N TRP A 275 3.29 -7.75 7.35
CA TRP A 275 2.14 -7.32 6.56
C TRP A 275 0.85 -7.86 7.17
N ALA A 276 -0.10 -6.99 7.44
CA ALA A 276 -1.42 -7.32 7.94
C ALA A 276 -2.46 -7.27 6.82
N ARG A 277 -3.36 -8.25 6.76
CA ARG A 277 -4.53 -8.26 5.86
C ARG A 277 -5.73 -8.91 6.51
N LYS A 278 -6.92 -8.67 5.95
CA LYS A 278 -8.15 -9.33 6.43
C LYS A 278 -8.06 -10.85 6.24
N PHE A 279 -8.48 -11.61 7.25
CA PHE A 279 -8.64 -13.05 7.12
C PHE A 279 -9.84 -13.36 6.21
N ILE A 280 -9.67 -14.32 5.30
CA ILE A 280 -10.71 -14.73 4.35
C ILE A 280 -11.14 -16.15 4.69
N PRO A 281 -12.35 -16.35 5.24
CA PRO A 281 -12.91 -17.68 5.47
C PRO A 281 -13.32 -18.33 4.16
N SER A 282 -13.10 -19.64 4.04
CA SER A 282 -13.58 -20.40 2.88
C SER A 282 -15.09 -20.65 3.00
N HIS A 283 -15.90 -19.96 2.20
CA HIS A 283 -17.23 -20.42 1.81
C HIS A 283 -17.19 -20.78 0.32
N LYS A 284 -17.71 -21.98 0.00
CA LYS A 284 -17.76 -22.53 -1.37
C LYS A 284 -18.43 -21.55 -2.34
N SER A 285 -17.68 -21.22 -3.40
CA SER A 285 -18.06 -20.74 -4.74
C SER A 285 -19.19 -19.70 -4.91
N SER A 286 -18.85 -18.56 -5.53
CA SER A 286 -19.43 -18.20 -6.84
C SER A 286 -18.55 -17.18 -7.55
N SER A 287 -18.10 -17.55 -8.75
CA SER A 287 -17.40 -16.68 -9.69
C SER A 287 -18.35 -15.59 -10.17
N LYS A 288 -18.00 -14.32 -9.99
CA LYS A 288 -18.53 -13.23 -10.80
C LYS A 288 -17.38 -12.46 -11.43
N HIS A 289 -17.44 -12.46 -12.75
CA HIS A 289 -16.66 -11.70 -13.69
C HIS A 289 -16.77 -10.20 -13.38
N LEU A 290 -15.67 -9.47 -13.31
CA LEU A 290 -15.65 -8.00 -13.28
C LEU A 290 -14.75 -7.49 -14.41
N SER A 291 -15.33 -6.59 -15.20
CA SER A 291 -14.81 -5.98 -16.42
C SER A 291 -13.65 -5.00 -16.15
N PRO A 292 -12.90 -4.57 -17.19
CA PRO A 292 -11.74 -3.69 -17.02
C PRO A 292 -12.20 -2.24 -16.83
N TYR A 293 -11.88 -1.67 -15.67
CA TYR A 293 -12.21 -0.29 -15.33
C TYR A 293 -11.25 0.71 -16.01
N SER A 294 -11.85 1.76 -16.57
CA SER A 294 -11.19 2.90 -17.20
C SER A 294 -10.51 3.81 -16.16
N TYR A 295 -9.23 4.13 -16.35
CA TYR A 295 -8.42 5.01 -15.48
C TYR A 295 -8.81 6.50 -15.54
N ARG A 296 -10.06 6.84 -15.86
CA ARG A 296 -10.47 8.22 -16.16
C ARG A 296 -10.70 9.14 -14.95
N ASN A 297 -10.73 8.62 -13.71
CA ASN A 297 -10.94 9.42 -12.50
C ASN A 297 -9.85 9.10 -11.45
N LEU A 298 -8.74 9.83 -11.49
CA LEU A 298 -7.58 9.69 -10.57
C LEU A 298 -7.40 10.89 -9.63
N PHE A 299 -8.21 11.93 -9.80
CA PHE A 299 -8.35 13.10 -8.94
C PHE A 299 -9.83 13.41 -8.79
#